data_AF-A0A563TYE7-F1
#
_entry.id   AF-A0A563TYE7-F1
#
_cell.length_a   1.000
_cell.length_b   1.000
_cell.length_c   1.000
_cell.angle_alpha   90.00
_cell.angle_beta   90.00
_cell.angle_gamma   90.00
#
_symmetry.space_group_name_H-M   'P 1'
#
loop_
_entity.id
_entity.type
_entity.pdbx_description
1 polymer ?
#
loop_
_entity_poly.entity_id
_entity_poly.type
_entity_poly.pdbx_seq_one_letter_code
_entity_poly.pdbx_strand_id
1 'polypeptide(L)'
;MPDHYELSDFVSFEKNNSAGYKGRCSPLQEANIYRWLKAQGFGISAQDDELLIFRRIGEEIRPASVISMKRNFLNFLETARFTGLGNGIDRNNLINWFYDTPPLKRNECFLSCLKEDLSTEESFLMRATCA
;
A
#
# COMPACT_ATOMS: atom_id res chain seq x y z
N MET A 1 -8.91 9.65 9.45
CA MET A 1 -8.41 9.62 8.07
C MET A 1 -8.83 10.91 7.39
N PRO A 2 -8.03 11.50 6.50
CA PRO A 2 -8.41 12.73 5.82
C PRO A 2 -9.60 12.49 4.87
N ASP A 3 -10.40 13.54 4.66
CA ASP A 3 -11.59 13.49 3.81
C ASP A 3 -11.27 13.52 2.30
N HIS A 4 -10.02 13.84 1.96
CA HIS A 4 -9.48 13.89 0.60
C HIS A 4 -7.99 13.53 0.60
N TYR A 5 -7.51 13.07 -0.56
CA TYR A 5 -6.12 12.71 -0.81
C TYR A 5 -5.63 13.38 -2.09
N GLU A 6 -4.40 13.88 -2.12
CA GLU A 6 -3.79 14.37 -3.35
C GLU A 6 -3.40 13.18 -4.24
N LEU A 7 -3.90 13.12 -5.47
CA LEU A 7 -3.59 12.02 -6.38
C LEU A 7 -2.08 11.90 -6.63
N SER A 8 -1.42 13.05 -6.77
CA SER A 8 0.02 13.19 -7.00
C SER A 8 0.88 12.62 -5.88
N ASP A 9 0.33 12.37 -4.68
CA ASP A 9 1.05 11.68 -3.62
C ASP A 9 1.30 10.20 -3.93
N PHE A 10 0.49 9.60 -4.82
CA PHE A 10 0.52 8.16 -5.11
C PHE A 10 0.88 7.85 -6.56
N VAL A 11 0.47 8.69 -7.50
CA VAL A 11 0.68 8.45 -8.93
C VAL A 11 0.59 9.76 -9.72
N SER A 12 1.42 9.88 -10.74
CA SER A 12 1.34 10.95 -11.73
C SER A 12 0.91 10.38 -13.07
N PHE A 13 0.01 11.06 -13.79
CA PHE A 13 -0.37 10.67 -15.13
C PHE A 13 0.24 11.60 -16.17
N GLU A 14 0.87 11.00 -17.17
CA GLU A 14 1.36 11.71 -18.35
C GLU A 14 0.52 11.33 -19.56
N LYS A 15 0.23 12.31 -20.43
CA LYS A 15 -0.47 12.03 -21.68
C LYS A 15 0.44 11.20 -22.59
N ASN A 16 -0.06 10.06 -23.03
CA ASN A 16 0.58 9.19 -24.00
C ASN A 16 -0.12 9.33 -25.35
N ASN A 17 0.63 9.73 -26.38
CA ASN A 17 0.11 10.08 -27.71
C ASN A 17 -0.67 8.94 -28.40
N SER A 18 -0.55 7.69 -27.94
CA SER A 18 -1.20 6.51 -28.52
C SER A 18 -2.20 5.78 -27.61
N ALA A 19 -2.26 6.12 -26.30
CA ALA A 19 -3.03 5.34 -25.32
C ALA A 19 -3.78 6.18 -24.27
N GLY A 20 -3.92 7.49 -24.49
CA GLY A 20 -4.58 8.39 -23.52
C GLY A 20 -3.61 8.82 -22.42
N TYR A 21 -3.71 8.23 -21.23
CA TYR A 21 -2.87 8.57 -20.07
C TYR A 21 -2.12 7.36 -19.54
N LYS A 22 -0.84 7.55 -19.18
CA LYS A 22 -0.01 6.52 -18.54
C LYS A 22 0.36 6.97 -17.14
N GLY A 23 0.01 6.14 -16.15
CA GLY A 23 0.40 6.35 -14.76
C GLY A 23 1.87 6.01 -14.53
N ARG A 24 2.57 6.84 -13.75
CA ARG A 24 3.93 6.63 -13.27
C ARG A 24 3.96 6.80 -11.76
N CYS A 25 4.77 5.98 -11.12
CA CYS A 25 5.04 6.05 -9.70
C CYS A 25 6.54 6.30 -9.51
N SER A 26 6.87 7.47 -8.98
CA SER A 26 8.23 7.82 -8.56
C SER A 26 8.59 7.10 -7.25
N PRO A 27 9.88 7.03 -6.88
CA PRO A 27 10.30 6.45 -5.60
C PRO A 27 9.64 7.13 -4.38
N LEU A 28 9.38 8.45 -4.46
CA LEU A 28 8.69 9.18 -3.40
C LEU A 28 7.22 8.75 -3.27
N GLN A 29 6.53 8.61 -4.40
CA GLN A 29 5.15 8.13 -4.44
C GLN A 29 5.05 6.68 -3.95
N GLU A 30 6.02 5.84 -4.30
CA GLU A 30 6.13 4.46 -3.81
C GLU A 30 6.28 4.44 -2.28
N ALA A 31 7.14 5.29 -1.72
CA ALA A 31 7.27 5.45 -0.27
C ALA A 31 5.96 5.96 0.39
N ASN A 32 5.23 6.86 -0.26
CA ASN A 32 3.95 7.36 0.23
C ASN A 32 2.89 6.24 0.28
N ILE A 33 2.85 5.35 -0.71
CA ILE A 33 1.99 4.16 -0.69
C ILE A 33 2.31 3.29 0.53
N TYR A 34 3.59 3.07 0.85
CA TYR A 34 3.99 2.26 2.00
C TYR A 34 3.66 2.93 3.33
N ARG A 35 3.87 4.24 3.44
CA ARG A 35 3.46 5.01 4.63
C ARG A 35 1.95 4.96 4.82
N TRP A 36 1.18 5.06 3.73
CA TRP A 36 -0.26 4.91 3.77
C TRP A 36 -0.67 3.52 4.25
N LEU A 37 -0.05 2.44 3.74
CA LEU A 37 -0.28 1.07 4.22
C LEU A 37 0.03 0.92 5.71
N LYS A 38 1.12 1.53 6.19
CA LYS A 38 1.44 1.56 7.62
C LYS A 38 0.35 2.24 8.44
N ALA A 39 -0.18 3.36 7.94
CA ALA A 39 -1.31 4.05 8.56
C ALA A 39 -2.62 3.22 8.53
N GLN A 40 -2.76 2.26 7.60
CA GLN A 40 -3.84 1.27 7.59
C GLN A 40 -3.61 0.08 8.53
N GLY A 41 -2.54 0.13 9.33
CA GLY A 41 -2.16 -0.85 10.33
C GLY A 41 -1.24 -1.96 9.80
N PHE A 42 -0.83 -1.95 8.53
CA PHE A 42 0.06 -2.99 8.03
C PHE A 42 1.50 -2.79 8.52
N GLY A 43 2.14 -3.88 8.90
CA GLY A 43 3.52 -3.87 9.39
C GLY A 43 4.30 -5.11 8.99
N ILE A 44 5.62 -5.01 9.13
CA ILE A 44 6.57 -6.10 8.93
C ILE A 44 7.53 -6.13 10.10
N SER A 45 7.59 -7.26 10.79
CA SER A 45 8.58 -7.52 11.85
C SER A 45 9.54 -8.58 11.38
N ALA A 46 10.84 -8.34 11.57
CA ALA A 46 11.84 -9.39 11.47
C ALA A 46 11.95 -10.04 12.86
N GLN A 47 11.74 -11.35 12.95
CA GLN A 47 11.91 -12.12 14.18
C GLN A 47 12.71 -13.37 13.83
N ASP A 48 13.91 -13.48 14.40
CA ASP A 48 14.89 -14.49 14.02
C ASP A 48 15.19 -14.45 12.51
N ASP A 49 14.99 -15.57 11.79
CA ASP A 49 15.15 -15.70 10.34
C ASP A 49 13.84 -15.51 9.55
N GLU A 50 12.76 -15.06 10.20
CA GLU A 50 11.43 -14.94 9.60
C GLU A 50 10.96 -13.48 9.49
N LEU A 51 10.30 -13.15 8.37
CA LEU A 51 9.57 -11.89 8.19
C LEU A 51 8.08 -12.12 8.44
N LEU A 52 7.59 -11.61 9.56
CA LEU A 52 6.17 -11.63 9.90
C LEU A 52 5.49 -10.41 9.28
N ILE A 53 4.54 -10.64 8.37
CA ILE A 53 3.67 -9.60 7.82
C ILE A 53 2.36 -9.62 8.59
N PHE A 54 1.96 -8.46 9.12
CA PHE A 54 0.79 -8.36 9.97
C PHE A 54 -0.05 -7.12 9.67
N ARG A 55 -1.25 -7.08 10.26
CA ARG A 55 -2.10 -5.90 10.29
C ARG A 55 -2.65 -5.67 11.70
N ARG A 56 -2.46 -4.47 12.24
CA ARG A 56 -3.09 -3.98 13.46
C ARG A 56 -4.48 -3.45 13.19
N ILE A 57 -5.45 -3.91 13.98
CA ILE A 57 -6.83 -3.43 13.96
C ILE A 57 -7.25 -3.18 15.41
N GLY A 58 -7.11 -1.93 15.86
CA GLY A 58 -7.22 -1.60 17.28
C GLY A 58 -6.07 -2.24 18.06
N GLU A 59 -6.40 -3.01 19.10
CA GLU A 59 -5.44 -3.74 19.93
C GLU A 59 -5.06 -5.12 19.36
N GLU A 60 -5.78 -5.60 18.35
CA GLU A 60 -5.52 -6.90 17.74
C GLU A 60 -4.45 -6.83 16.65
N ILE A 61 -3.58 -7.83 16.63
CA ILE A 61 -2.67 -8.11 15.52
C ILE A 61 -3.16 -9.36 14.81
N ARG A 62 -3.26 -9.27 13.48
CA ARG A 62 -3.65 -10.40 12.65
C ARG A 62 -2.60 -10.69 11.58
N PRO A 63 -2.39 -11.96 11.21
CA PRO A 63 -1.56 -12.30 10.07
C PRO A 63 -2.05 -11.63 8.79
N ALA A 64 -1.11 -11.11 8.01
CA ALA A 64 -1.40 -10.45 6.75
C ALA A 64 -0.45 -10.93 5.65
N SER A 65 -0.71 -10.47 4.44
CA SER A 65 0.11 -10.79 3.28
C SER A 65 0.24 -9.59 2.35
N VAL A 66 1.24 -9.63 1.47
CA VAL A 66 1.36 -8.64 0.38
C VAL A 66 0.09 -8.61 -0.48
N ILE A 67 -0.59 -9.75 -0.65
CA ILE A 67 -1.87 -9.83 -1.38
C ILE A 67 -2.94 -9.01 -0.65
N SER A 68 -3.03 -9.11 0.68
CA SER A 68 -3.98 -8.31 1.47
C SER A 68 -3.69 -6.81 1.40
N MET A 69 -2.41 -6.41 1.39
CA MET A 69 -2.00 -5.01 1.19
C MET A 69 -2.41 -4.50 -0.19
N LYS A 70 -2.18 -5.30 -1.25
CA LYS A 70 -2.59 -4.98 -2.63
C LYS A 70 -4.10 -4.77 -2.73
N ARG A 71 -4.90 -5.67 -2.13
CA ARG A 71 -6.36 -5.55 -2.10
C ARG A 71 -6.82 -4.30 -1.34
N ASN A 72 -6.17 -4.00 -0.22
CA ASN A 72 -6.51 -2.82 0.58
C ASN A 72 -6.20 -1.52 -0.17
N PHE A 73 -5.04 -1.46 -0.84
CA PHE A 73 -4.67 -0.31 -1.67
C PHE A 73 -5.57 -0.17 -2.90
N LEU A 74 -5.94 -1.27 -3.56
CA LEU A 74 -6.91 -1.22 -4.67
C LEU A 74 -8.26 -0.65 -4.21
N ASN A 75 -8.81 -1.16 -3.10
CA ASN A 75 -10.05 -0.62 -2.54
C ASN A 75 -9.92 0.87 -2.20
N PHE A 76 -8.75 1.33 -1.74
CA PHE A 76 -8.47 2.75 -1.55
C PHE A 76 -8.52 3.54 -2.86
N LEU A 77 -7.88 3.06 -3.93
CA LEU A 77 -7.97 3.67 -5.26
C LEU A 77 -9.41 3.68 -5.80
N GLU A 78 -10.25 2.73 -5.41
CA GLU A 78 -11.65 2.62 -5.85
C GLU A 78 -12.60 3.54 -5.08
N THR A 79 -12.34 3.76 -3.79
CA THR A 79 -13.32 4.39 -2.88
C THR A 79 -12.91 5.76 -2.37
N ALA A 80 -11.61 6.08 -2.32
CA ALA A 80 -11.15 7.35 -1.82
C ALA A 80 -11.53 8.52 -2.73
N ARG A 81 -11.69 9.68 -2.11
CA ARG A 81 -11.86 10.97 -2.79
C ARG A 81 -10.47 11.55 -3.04
N PHE A 82 -10.14 11.72 -4.32
CA PHE A 82 -8.87 12.32 -4.72
C PHE A 82 -9.08 13.72 -5.27
N THR A 83 -8.27 14.67 -4.79
CA THR A 83 -7.99 15.92 -5.48
C THR A 83 -7.01 15.63 -6.62
N GLY A 84 -7.16 16.34 -7.74
CA GLY A 84 -6.37 16.09 -8.95
C GLY A 84 -6.93 15.03 -9.92
N LEU A 85 -8.05 14.38 -9.60
CA LEU A 85 -8.87 13.71 -10.62
C LEU A 85 -9.57 14.79 -11.47
N GLY A 86 -9.11 14.96 -12.70
CA GLY A 86 -9.54 16.01 -13.62
C GLY A 86 -8.76 15.98 -14.93
N ASN A 87 -9.12 16.84 -15.89
CA ASN A 87 -8.45 16.93 -17.21
C ASN A 87 -8.49 15.61 -18.03
N GLY A 88 -9.52 14.80 -17.88
CA GLY A 88 -9.70 13.54 -18.62
C GLY A 88 -9.01 12.32 -17.99
N ILE A 89 -8.47 12.46 -16.77
CA ILE A 89 -8.06 11.33 -15.92
C ILE A 89 -9.24 10.97 -15.03
N ASP A 90 -9.73 9.75 -15.18
CA ASP A 90 -10.82 9.19 -14.38
C ASP A 90 -10.33 8.07 -13.45
N ARG A 91 -11.27 7.48 -12.70
CA ARG A 91 -10.96 6.38 -11.80
C ARG A 91 -10.51 5.13 -12.56
N ASN A 92 -11.02 4.87 -13.75
CA ASN A 92 -10.57 3.72 -14.55
C ASN A 92 -9.10 3.84 -14.93
N ASN A 93 -8.59 5.06 -15.19
CA ASN A 93 -7.16 5.27 -15.40
C ASN A 93 -6.32 4.85 -14.18
N LEU A 94 -6.80 5.10 -12.95
CA LEU A 94 -6.14 4.66 -11.72
C LEU A 94 -6.12 3.14 -11.60
N ILE A 95 -7.26 2.52 -11.82
CA ILE A 95 -7.41 1.07 -11.69
C ILE A 95 -6.59 0.35 -12.75
N ASN A 96 -6.62 0.82 -14.00
CA ASN A 96 -5.77 0.29 -15.07
C ASN A 96 -4.29 0.44 -14.74
N TRP A 97 -3.85 1.61 -14.23
CA TRP A 97 -2.48 1.79 -13.77
C TRP A 97 -2.07 0.77 -12.69
N PHE A 98 -2.93 0.49 -11.71
CA PHE A 98 -2.66 -0.48 -10.66
C PHE A 98 -2.42 -1.89 -11.23
N TYR A 99 -3.21 -2.30 -12.22
CA TYR A 99 -3.07 -3.62 -12.87
C TYR A 99 -1.86 -3.68 -13.82
N ASP A 100 -1.64 -2.62 -14.60
CA ASP A 100 -0.54 -2.54 -15.56
C ASP A 100 0.83 -2.42 -14.87
N THR A 101 0.88 -1.72 -13.73
CA THR A 101 2.11 -1.45 -12.96
C THR A 101 1.87 -1.69 -11.47
N PRO A 102 2.05 -2.94 -10.97
CA PRO A 102 1.78 -3.28 -9.58
C PRO A 102 2.65 -2.45 -8.63
N PRO A 103 2.08 -1.59 -7.75
CA PRO A 103 2.85 -0.59 -7.01
C PRO A 103 3.60 -1.14 -5.78
N LEU A 104 3.29 -2.35 -5.32
CA LEU A 104 3.92 -2.97 -4.15
C LEU A 104 5.10 -3.86 -4.55
N LYS A 105 6.26 -3.25 -4.79
CA LYS A 105 7.53 -3.96 -5.00
C LYS A 105 8.15 -4.30 -3.64
N ARG A 106 8.64 -5.52 -3.48
CA ARG A 106 9.31 -5.96 -2.25
C ARG A 106 10.78 -5.53 -2.23
N ASN A 107 11.02 -4.22 -2.14
CA ASN A 107 12.36 -3.63 -2.10
C ASN A 107 12.72 -3.13 -0.68
N GLU A 108 13.90 -2.53 -0.53
CA GLU A 108 14.35 -1.96 0.75
C GLU A 108 13.43 -0.85 1.27
N CYS A 109 12.82 -0.06 0.38
CA CYS A 109 11.86 0.98 0.74
C CYS A 109 10.59 0.38 1.35
N PHE A 110 10.10 -0.73 0.81
CA PHE A 110 8.97 -1.48 1.35
C PHE A 110 9.23 -1.98 2.77
N LEU A 111 10.40 -2.60 2.99
CA LEU A 111 10.79 -3.11 4.31
C LEU A 111 10.97 -1.97 5.31
N SER A 112 11.73 -0.92 4.95
CA SER A 112 12.01 0.20 5.86
C SER A 112 10.77 1.02 6.22
N CYS A 113 9.85 1.25 5.27
CA CYS A 113 8.64 2.01 5.55
C CYS A 113 7.66 1.23 6.44
N LEU A 114 7.54 -0.09 6.24
CA LEU A 114 6.61 -0.94 6.98
C LEU A 114 7.21 -1.59 8.24
N LYS A 115 8.51 -1.41 8.48
CA LYS A 115 9.18 -2.00 9.64
C LYS A 115 8.48 -1.57 10.92
N GLU A 116 8.19 -2.55 11.75
CA GLU A 116 7.70 -2.38 13.10
C GLU A 116 8.05 -3.64 13.90
N ASP A 117 8.69 -3.43 15.05
CA ASP A 117 9.14 -4.53 15.89
C ASP A 117 7.97 -5.00 16.77
N LEU A 118 7.55 -6.26 16.58
CA LEU A 118 6.57 -6.90 17.45
C LEU A 118 7.25 -7.36 18.76
N SER A 119 6.52 -7.29 19.87
CA SER A 119 6.92 -7.94 21.12
C SER A 119 6.96 -9.46 20.96
N THR A 120 7.60 -10.14 21.92
CA THR A 120 7.68 -11.61 21.94
C THR A 120 6.29 -12.24 22.01
N GLU A 121 5.39 -11.67 22.82
CA GLU A 121 4.01 -12.12 22.98
C GLU A 121 3.21 -11.96 21.68
N GLU A 122 3.29 -10.79 21.05
CA GLU A 122 2.63 -10.49 19.77
C GLU A 122 3.11 -11.44 18.66
N SER A 123 4.42 -11.69 18.60
CA SER A 123 5.04 -12.59 17.64
C SER A 123 4.61 -14.05 17.85
N PHE A 124 4.49 -14.49 19.11
CA PHE A 124 4.02 -15.82 19.46
C PHE A 124 2.55 -16.03 19.04
N LEU A 125 1.67 -15.10 19.39
CA LEU A 125 0.25 -15.15 19.02
C LEU A 125 0.07 -15.20 17.50
N MET A 126 0.83 -14.38 16.78
CA MET A 126 0.88 -14.36 15.33
C MET A 126 1.22 -15.73 14.72
N ARG A 127 2.22 -16.43 15.26
CA ARG A 127 2.63 -17.77 14.79
C ARG A 127 1.61 -18.84 15.16
N ALA A 128 1.04 -18.78 16.37
CA ALA A 128 0.05 -19.74 16.85
C ALA A 128 -1.27 -19.71 16.07
N THR A 129 -1.63 -18.57 15.46
CA THR A 129 -2.85 -18.43 14.64
C THR A 129 -2.67 -18.96 13.22
N CYS A 130 -1.44 -19.32 12.82
CA CYS A 130 -1.10 -19.88 11.51
C CYS A 130 -0.91 -21.40 11.51
N ALA A 131 -1.06 -22.05 12.68
CA ALA A 131 -0.98 -23.51 12.87
C ALA A 131 -2.39 -24.12 12.92
#